data_AF-A0A7K4H3S0-F1
#
_entry.id   AF-A0A7K4H3S0-F1
#
_cell.length_a   1.000
_cell.length_b   1.000
_cell.length_c   1.000
_cell.angle_alpha   90.00
_cell.angle_beta   90.00
_cell.angle_gamma   90.00
#
_symmetry.space_group_name_H-M   'P 1'
#
loop_
_entity.id
_entity.type
_entity.pdbx_description
1 polymer ?
#
loop_
_entity_poly.entity_id
_entity_poly.type
_entity_poly.pdbx_seq_one_letter_code
_entity_poly.pdbx_strand_id
1 'polypeptide(L)'
;MVLIPITLIATVRVKKGNMEKAIEALKEMVPKIKESEPGCLQYIPHTIKGEENSIIFYEVYADSDALKQHNKNLGKNMVKLGPLLEPGIDAKICREVV
;
A
#
# COMPACT_ATOMS: atom_id res chain seq x y z
N MET A 1 21.68 18.35 0.45
CA MET A 1 20.39 18.10 1.13
C MET A 1 20.22 16.59 1.12
N VAL A 2 20.22 15.93 2.28
CA VAL A 2 20.03 14.47 2.33
C VAL A 2 18.56 14.21 1.97
N LEU A 3 18.33 13.47 0.89
CA LEU A 3 16.99 12.98 0.56
C LEU A 3 16.62 11.92 1.60
N ILE A 4 15.64 12.23 2.44
CA ILE A 4 15.10 11.27 3.41
C ILE A 4 13.89 10.61 2.72
N PRO A 5 13.92 9.28 2.53
CA PRO A 5 12.78 8.54 2.00
C PRO A 5 11.51 8.79 2.82
N ILE A 6 10.36 8.78 2.14
CA ILE A 6 9.06 8.91 2.79
C ILE A 6 8.52 7.50 3.03
N THR A 7 8.28 7.17 4.30
CA THR A 7 7.60 5.91 4.65
C THR A 7 6.10 6.17 4.81
N LEU A 8 5.26 5.30 4.24
CA LEU A 8 3.82 5.26 4.50
C LEU A 8 3.47 3.95 5.17
N ILE A 9 2.75 4.04 6.28
CA ILE A 9 2.06 2.91 6.90
C ILE A 9 0.57 3.09 6.66
N ALA A 10 0.01 2.33 5.71
CA ALA A 10 -1.39 2.42 5.33
C ALA A 10 -2.14 1.17 5.77
N THR A 11 -3.27 1.31 6.46
CA THR A 11 -4.12 0.20 6.87
C THR A 11 -5.46 0.31 6.18
N VAL A 12 -5.89 -0.79 5.58
CA VAL A 12 -7.22 -0.94 4.98
C VAL A 12 -7.98 -2.06 5.67
N ARG A 13 -9.31 -1.92 5.70
CA ARG A 13 -10.21 -2.97 6.19
C ARG A 13 -10.82 -3.70 5.01
N VAL A 14 -10.71 -5.02 5.01
CA VAL A 14 -11.30 -5.90 4.00
C VAL A 14 -12.73 -6.23 4.42
N LYS A 15 -13.68 -6.23 3.49
CA LYS A 15 -15.04 -6.68 3.74
C LYS A 15 -15.04 -8.12 4.24
N LYS A 16 -15.88 -8.42 5.25
CA LYS A 16 -15.97 -9.75 5.86
C LYS A 16 -16.12 -10.85 4.79
N GLY A 17 -15.28 -11.89 4.87
CA GLY A 17 -15.29 -13.03 3.96
C GLY A 17 -14.57 -12.81 2.61
N ASN A 18 -13.96 -11.65 2.38
CA ASN A 18 -13.21 -11.38 1.14
C ASN A 18 -11.68 -11.41 1.30
N MET A 19 -11.16 -11.82 2.46
CA MET A 19 -9.71 -11.78 2.74
C MET A 19 -8.87 -12.57 1.73
N GLU A 20 -9.29 -13.79 1.38
CA GLU A 20 -8.59 -14.60 0.37
C GLU A 20 -8.57 -13.91 -1.01
N LYS A 21 -9.71 -13.34 -1.43
CA LYS A 21 -9.79 -12.58 -2.70
C LYS A 21 -8.91 -11.34 -2.68
N ALA A 22 -8.81 -10.66 -1.53
CA ALA A 22 -7.95 -9.50 -1.36
C ALA A 22 -6.47 -9.90 -1.48
N ILE A 23 -6.07 -11.04 -0.89
CA ILE A 23 -4.71 -11.58 -1.01
C ILE A 23 -4.40 -11.95 -2.46
N GLU A 24 -5.32 -12.58 -3.19
CA GLU A 24 -5.11 -12.88 -4.62
C GLU A 24 -4.99 -11.60 -5.46
N ALA A 25 -5.82 -10.59 -5.21
CA ALA A 25 -5.70 -9.29 -5.87
C ALA A 25 -4.34 -8.64 -5.60
N LEU A 26 -3.83 -8.74 -4.37
CA LEU A 26 -2.52 -8.24 -3.96
C LEU A 26 -1.37 -8.94 -4.69
N LYS A 27 -1.40 -10.27 -4.78
CA LYS A 27 -0.40 -11.07 -5.52
C LYS A 27 -0.26 -10.62 -6.97
N GLU A 28 -1.36 -10.20 -7.59
CA GLU A 28 -1.33 -9.69 -8.95
C GLU A 28 -0.88 -8.23 -9.08
N MET A 29 -1.32 -7.34 -8.19
CA MET A 29 -1.10 -5.90 -8.33
C MET A 29 0.27 -5.46 -7.82
N VAL A 30 0.79 -6.06 -6.74
CA VAL A 30 2.04 -5.63 -6.10
C VAL A 30 3.24 -5.71 -7.06
N PRO A 31 3.44 -6.79 -7.84
CA PRO A 31 4.53 -6.85 -8.82
C PRO A 31 4.43 -5.73 -9.86
N LYS A 32 3.23 -5.43 -10.35
CA LYS A 32 2.99 -4.39 -11.36
C LYS A 32 3.28 -2.98 -10.83
N ILE A 33 2.96 -2.71 -9.56
CA ILE A 33 3.31 -1.44 -8.90
C ILE A 33 4.84 -1.33 -8.84
N LYS A 34 5.52 -2.35 -8.32
CA LYS A 34 6.98 -2.34 -8.19
C LYS A 34 7.69 -2.17 -9.53
N GLU A 35 7.15 -2.76 -10.60
CA GLU A 35 7.69 -2.61 -11.96
C GLU A 35 7.44 -1.22 -12.54
N SER A 36 6.24 -0.65 -12.34
CA SER A 36 5.83 0.62 -12.96
C SER A 36 6.20 1.87 -12.15
N GLU A 37 6.58 1.72 -10.90
CA GLU A 37 6.88 2.80 -9.96
C GLU A 37 8.28 2.61 -9.35
N PRO A 38 9.37 2.88 -10.09
CA PRO A 38 10.73 2.64 -9.61
C PRO A 38 11.11 3.49 -8.39
N GLY A 39 10.40 4.60 -8.14
CA GLY A 39 10.54 5.40 -6.92
C GLY A 39 9.82 4.82 -5.69
N CYS A 40 8.99 3.79 -5.87
CA CYS A 40 8.39 3.01 -4.78
C CYS A 40 9.36 1.88 -4.38
N LEU A 41 10.25 2.21 -3.44
CA LEU A 41 11.35 1.36 -3.00
C LEU A 41 10.85 0.14 -2.23
N GLN A 42 9.78 0.30 -1.45
CA GLN A 42 9.11 -0.78 -0.73
C GLN A 42 7.60 -0.64 -0.94
N TYR A 43 6.95 -1.78 -1.15
CA TYR A 43 5.49 -1.89 -1.23
C TYR A 43 5.10 -3.30 -0.78
N ILE A 44 4.88 -3.45 0.52
CA ILE A 44 4.76 -4.76 1.17
C ILE A 44 3.45 -4.81 1.99
N PRO A 45 2.41 -5.47 1.49
CA PRO A 45 1.21 -5.75 2.28
C PRO A 45 1.48 -6.87 3.29
N HIS A 46 0.92 -6.73 4.48
CA HIS A 46 0.97 -7.72 5.56
C HIS A 46 -0.43 -7.93 6.14
N THR A 47 -0.68 -9.14 6.65
CA THR A 47 -1.80 -9.38 7.57
C THR A 47 -1.39 -8.94 8.98
N ILE A 48 -2.39 -8.61 9.81
CA ILE A 48 -2.14 -8.22 11.21
C ILE A 48 -2.60 -9.37 12.10
N LYS A 49 -1.71 -9.84 12.99
CA LYS A 49 -2.03 -10.89 13.97
C LYS A 49 -3.14 -10.40 14.90
N GLY A 50 -4.24 -11.14 14.95
CA GLY A 50 -5.41 -10.79 15.77
C GLY A 50 -6.44 -9.89 15.06
N GLU A 51 -6.20 -9.51 13.80
CA GLU A 51 -7.17 -8.76 13.00
C GLU A 51 -7.48 -9.48 11.68
N GLU A 52 -8.57 -10.24 11.66
CA GLU A 52 -8.91 -11.13 10.53
C GLU A 52 -9.25 -10.40 9.22
N ASN A 53 -9.57 -9.10 9.29
CA ASN A 53 -10.06 -8.31 8.18
C ASN A 53 -9.23 -7.04 7.93
N SER A 54 -7.95 -7.04 8.31
CA SER A 54 -7.05 -5.91 8.10
C SER A 54 -5.83 -6.28 7.27
N ILE A 55 -5.43 -5.35 6.40
CA ILE A 55 -4.16 -5.40 5.69
C ILE A 55 -3.42 -4.10 5.95
N ILE A 56 -2.15 -4.21 6.32
CA ILE A 56 -1.24 -3.08 6.52
C ILE A 56 -0.18 -3.09 5.43
N PHE A 57 0.03 -1.95 4.80
CA PHE A 57 1.04 -1.72 3.79
C PHE A 57 2.20 -0.99 4.44
N TYR A 58 3.39 -1.57 4.31
CA TYR A 58 4.65 -0.89 4.53
C TYR A 58 5.16 -0.41 3.17
N GLU A 59 5.24 0.91 3.02
CA GLU A 59 5.62 1.53 1.76
C GLU A 59 6.76 2.52 1.99
N VAL A 60 7.73 2.55 1.07
CA VAL A 60 8.85 3.50 1.12
C VAL A 60 9.00 4.13 -0.25
N TYR A 61 9.03 5.45 -0.30
CA TYR A 61 9.17 6.25 -1.50
C TYR A 61 10.48 7.03 -1.46
N ALA A 62 11.20 7.04 -2.57
CA ALA A 62 12.48 7.72 -2.69
C ALA A 62 12.39 9.22 -2.36
N ASP A 63 11.27 9.85 -2.75
CA ASP A 63 11.01 11.27 -2.54
C ASP A 63 9.51 11.61 -2.65
N SER A 64 9.21 12.91 -2.57
CA SER A 64 7.83 13.41 -2.67
C SER A 64 7.20 13.22 -4.05
N ASP A 65 8.00 13.17 -5.13
CA ASP A 65 7.49 13.00 -6.49
C ASP A 65 7.14 11.53 -6.76
N ALA A 66 7.92 10.59 -6.22
CA ALA A 66 7.58 9.18 -6.19
C ALA A 66 6.24 8.93 -5.46
N LEU A 67 6.05 9.55 -4.28
CA LEU A 67 4.77 9.45 -3.57
C LEU A 67 3.61 10.09 -4.34
N LYS A 68 3.83 11.24 -4.98
CA LYS A 68 2.80 11.87 -5.84
C LYS A 68 2.44 10.98 -7.03
N GLN A 69 3.42 10.33 -7.66
CA GLN A 69 3.20 9.39 -8.75
C GLN A 69 2.37 8.19 -8.26
N HIS A 70 2.72 7.60 -7.13
CA HIS A 70 1.96 6.53 -6.52
C HIS A 70 0.49 6.93 -6.28
N ASN A 71 0.26 8.09 -5.65
CA ASN A 71 -1.09 8.61 -5.40
C ASN A 71 -1.91 8.81 -6.69
N LYS A 72 -1.28 9.26 -7.78
CA LYS A 72 -1.94 9.39 -9.09
C LYS A 72 -2.32 8.03 -9.68
N ASN A 73 -1.49 7.02 -9.46
CA ASN A 73 -1.74 5.66 -9.95
C ASN A 73 -2.66 4.84 -9.04
N LEU A 74 -2.89 5.27 -7.80
CA LEU A 74 -3.63 4.51 -6.79
C LEU A 74 -4.98 3.99 -7.30
N GLY A 75 -5.78 4.84 -7.94
CA GLY A 75 -7.08 4.43 -8.50
C GLY A 75 -6.96 3.32 -9.56
N LYS A 76 -5.96 3.39 -10.44
CA LYS A 76 -5.67 2.37 -11.45
C LYS A 76 -5.17 1.06 -10.82
N ASN A 77 -4.29 1.18 -9.82
CA ASN A 77 -3.66 0.03 -9.17
C ASN A 77 -4.67 -0.72 -8.27
N MET A 78 -5.64 -0.01 -7.70
CA MET A 78 -6.62 -0.54 -6.75
C MET A 78 -7.90 -1.09 -7.39
N VAL A 79 -8.01 -1.18 -8.72
CA VAL A 79 -9.26 -1.62 -9.40
C VAL A 79 -9.75 -2.99 -8.92
N LYS A 80 -8.85 -3.95 -8.66
CA LYS A 80 -9.22 -5.28 -8.18
C LYS A 80 -9.41 -5.34 -6.66
N LEU A 81 -8.57 -4.62 -5.91
CA LEU A 81 -8.60 -4.66 -4.44
C LEU A 81 -9.68 -3.76 -3.85
N GLY A 82 -9.84 -2.55 -4.36
CA GLY A 82 -10.75 -1.52 -3.85
C GLY A 82 -12.19 -1.98 -3.61
N PRO A 83 -12.83 -2.70 -4.55
CA PRO A 83 -14.19 -3.23 -4.34
C PRO A 83 -14.33 -4.20 -3.15
N LEU A 84 -13.22 -4.83 -2.73
CA LEU A 84 -13.16 -5.77 -1.61
C LEU A 84 -12.97 -5.09 -0.25
N LEU A 85 -12.69 -3.78 -0.23
CA LEU A 85 -12.40 -3.03 0.98
C LEU A 85 -13.65 -2.33 1.51
N GLU A 86 -13.69 -2.15 2.83
CA GLU A 86 -14.55 -1.17 3.47
C GLU A 86 -14.06 0.26 3.12
N PRO A 87 -14.93 1.27 3.14
CA PRO A 87 -14.52 2.65 2.92
C PRO A 87 -13.51 3.12 3.97
N GLY A 88 -12.50 3.87 3.52
CA GLY A 88 -11.51 4.51 4.39
C GLY A 88 -10.14 3.82 4.38
N ILE A 89 -9.12 4.63 4.64
CA ILE A 89 -7.72 4.20 4.79
C ILE A 89 -7.16 4.96 5.99
N ASP A 90 -6.58 4.24 6.95
CA ASP A 90 -5.76 4.87 8.00
C ASP A 90 -4.32 4.93 7.52
N ALA A 91 -3.82 6.12 7.20
CA ALA A 91 -2.50 6.32 6.63
C ALA A 91 -1.63 7.18 7.54
N LYS A 92 -0.40 6.72 7.81
CA LYS A 92 0.59 7.44 8.61
C LYS A 92 1.82 7.71 7.76
N ILE A 93 2.17 8.98 7.62
CA ILE A 93 3.41 9.41 6.97
C ILE A 93 4.50 9.43 8.02
N CYS A 94 5.54 8.63 7.80
CA CYS A 94 6.64 8.42 8.72
C CYS A 94 7.95 8.91 8.11
N ARG A 95 8.90 9.25 8.98
CA ARG A 95 10.29 9.52 8.62
C ARG A 95 11.18 8.56 9.42
N GLU A 96 12.21 8.05 8.77
CA GLU A 96 13.20 7.22 9.43
C GLU A 96 13.96 8.05 10.48
N VAL A 97 14.24 7.43 11.62
CA VAL A 97 14.99 8.05 12.73
C VAL A 97 16.44 7.56 12.74
N VAL A 98 16.69 6.36 12.22
CA VAL A 98 17.99 5.69 12.10
C VAL A 98 18.06 4.87 10.82
#